data_AF-A0A7X6VQQ7-F1
#
_entry.id   AF-A0A7X6VQQ7-F1
#
_cell.length_a   1.000
_cell.length_b   1.000
_cell.length_c   1.000
_cell.angle_alpha   90.00
_cell.angle_beta   90.00
_cell.angle_gamma   90.00
#
_symmetry.space_group_name_H-M   'P 1'
#
loop_
_entity.id
_entity.type
_entity.pdbx_description
1 polymer ?
#
loop_
_entity_poly.entity_id
_entity_poly.type
_entity_poly.pdbx_seq_one_letter_code
_entity_poly.pdbx_strand_id
1 'polypeptide(L)' 'MSEVRATCLMCGKSYMLGEDHKDYKKIASNTSSTYICDRCSHKVRYETEEQNKPSKPM' A
#
# COMPACT_ATOMS: atom_id res chain seq x y z
N MET A 1 12.88 20.37 -1.13
CA MET A 1 11.69 19.50 -1.19
C MET A 1 12.21 18.09 -1.20
N SER A 2 11.95 17.35 -0.12
CA SER A 2 12.46 15.99 0.03
C SER A 2 11.37 15.05 -0.48
N GLU A 3 11.64 14.37 -1.59
CA GLU A 3 10.73 13.43 -2.24
C GLU A 3 11.39 12.05 -2.27
N VAL A 4 10.67 11.02 -1.84
CA VAL A 4 11.19 9.66 -1.75
C VAL A 4 10.47 8.78 -2.75
N ARG A 5 11.27 8.08 -3.56
CA ARG A 5 10.76 7.09 -4.51
C ARG A 5 10.45 5.80 -3.77
N ALA A 6 9.18 5.45 -3.71
CA ALA A 6 8.66 4.24 -3.11
C ALA A 6 8.14 3.28 -4.20
N THR A 7 8.56 2.02 -4.19
CA THR A 7 8.04 1.02 -5.13
C THR A 7 7.00 0.16 -4.45
N CYS A 8 5.80 0.07 -5.01
CA CYS A 8 4.73 -0.75 -4.47
C CYS A 8 5.05 -2.24 -4.66
N LEU A 9 5.06 -3.03 -3.59
CA LEU A 9 5.37 -4.47 -3.67
C LEU A 9 4.30 -5.26 -4.44
N MET A 10 3.03 -4.88 -4.28
CA MET A 10 1.89 -5.58 -4.90
C MET A 10 1.75 -5.30 -6.39
N CYS A 11 2.23 -4.14 -6.82
CA CYS A 11 1.88 -3.57 -8.12
C CYS A 11 3.11 -3.15 -8.93
N GLY A 12 4.32 -3.29 -8.36
CA GLY A 12 5.62 -2.98 -8.97
C GLY A 12 5.84 -1.53 -9.37
N LYS A 13 4.91 -0.63 -9.01
CA LYS A 13 4.85 0.73 -9.53
C LYS A 13 5.59 1.68 -8.59
N SER A 14 6.43 2.54 -9.16
CA SER A 14 7.15 3.57 -8.42
C SER A 14 6.26 4.79 -8.19
N TYR A 15 6.20 5.25 -6.95
CA TYR A 15 5.46 6.43 -6.51
C TYR A 15 6.45 7.43 -5.90
N MET A 16 6.17 8.71 -6.07
CA MET A 16 6.91 9.78 -5.42
C MET A 16 6.10 10.23 -4.22
N LEU A 17 6.58 9.91 -3.01
CA LEU A 17 5.96 10.35 -1.78
C LEU A 17 6.66 11.62 -1.30
N GLY A 18 5.87 12.64 -0.98
CA GLY A 18 6.37 13.84 -0.29
C GLY A 18 6.45 13.65 1.23
N GLU A 19 7.11 14.58 1.92
CA GLU A 19 7.27 14.57 3.39
C GLU A 19 5.96 14.45 4.20
N ASP A 20 4.84 14.89 3.63
CA ASP A 20 3.50 14.78 4.24
C ASP A 20 2.96 13.34 4.29
N HIS A 21 3.54 12.40 3.53
CA HIS A 21 3.07 11.03 3.54
C HIS A 21 3.53 10.30 4.82
N LYS A 22 2.62 9.62 5.51
CA LYS A 22 2.96 8.83 6.71
C LYS A 22 4.05 7.78 6.46
N ASP A 23 4.11 7.27 5.24
CA ASP A 23 5.09 6.28 4.81
C ASP A 23 6.41 6.90 4.35
N TYR A 24 6.45 8.22 4.14
CA TYR A 24 7.68 8.94 3.79
C TYR A 24 8.76 8.72 4.83
N LYS A 25 8.48 8.94 6.13
CA LYS A 25 9.48 8.72 7.20
C LYS A 25 9.97 7.27 7.25
N LYS A 26 9.09 6.29 7.01
CA LYS A 26 9.46 4.87 7.02
C LYS A 26 10.35 4.50 5.84
N ILE A 27 10.04 4.98 4.64
CA ILE A 27 10.79 4.66 3.42
C ILE A 27 12.07 5.50 3.32
N ALA A 28 12.01 6.77 3.73
CA ALA A 28 13.18 7.64 3.86
C ALA A 28 14.21 7.08 4.85
N SER A 29 13.75 6.51 5.96
CA SER A 29 14.62 5.91 6.98
C SER A 29 15.02 4.47 6.65
N ASN A 30 14.25 3.74 5.84
CA ASN A 30 14.54 2.38 5.42
C ASN A 30 14.25 2.20 3.93
N THR A 31 15.32 2.13 3.12
CA THR A 31 15.25 1.88 1.67
C THR A 31 14.52 0.58 1.30
N SER A 32 14.44 -0.38 2.23
CA SER A 32 13.77 -1.67 2.09
C SER A 32 12.34 -1.70 2.65
N SER A 33 11.78 -0.56 3.06
CA SER A 33 10.44 -0.53 3.65
C SER A 33 9.36 -0.88 2.62
N THR A 34 8.48 -1.79 3.01
CA THR A 34 7.42 -2.32 2.15
C THR A 34 6.36 -1.24 1.92
N TYR A 35 6.33 -0.66 0.73
CA TYR A 35 5.28 0.27 0.35
C TYR A 35 4.15 -0.49 -0.37
N ILE A 36 2.91 -0.21 0.05
CA ILE A 36 1.70 -0.66 -0.63
C ILE A 36 0.93 0.61 -0.95
N CYS A 37 0.70 0.89 -2.23
CA CYS A 37 -0.08 2.07 -2.59
C CYS A 37 -1.55 1.91 -2.18
N ASP A 38 -2.24 3.03 -1.95
CA ASP A 38 -3.64 3.05 -1.51
C ASP A 38 -4.54 2.20 -2.39
N ARG A 39 -4.34 2.22 -3.71
CA ARG A 39 -5.11 1.39 -4.64
C ARG A 39 -4.97 -0.10 -4.35
N CYS A 40 -3.75 -0.58 -4.08
CA CYS A 40 -3.50 -1.99 -3.82
C CYS A 40 -3.94 -2.35 -2.39
N SER A 41 -3.82 -1.42 -1.43
CA SER A 41 -4.39 -1.57 -0.08
C SER A 41 -5.92 -1.70 -0.10
N HIS A 42 -6.61 -0.84 -0.87
CA HIS A 42 -8.06 -0.85 -1.00
C HIS A 42 -8.55 -2.11 -1.71
N LYS A 43 -7.85 -2.54 -2.77
CA LYS A 43 -8.18 -3.79 -3.47
C LYS A 43 -8.12 -4.99 -2.52
N VAL A 44 -7.05 -5.11 -1.73
CA VAL A 44 -6.89 -6.21 -0.77
C VAL A 44 -8.00 -6.19 0.30
N ARG A 45 -8.37 -5.02 0.81
CA ARG A 45 -9.48 -4.89 1.78
C ARG A 45 -10.79 -5.39 1.17
N TYR A 46 -11.14 -4.88 -0.01
CA TYR A 46 -12.36 -5.26 -0.70
C TYR A 46 -12.41 -6.77 -1.00
N GLU A 47 -11.32 -7.33 -1.53
CA GLU A 47 -11.23 -8.78 -1.79
C GLU A 47 -11.39 -9.59 -0.50
N THR A 48 -10.79 -9.15 0.61
CA THR A 48 -10.92 -9.83 1.90
C THR A 48 -12.36 -9.78 2.42
N GLU A 49 -13.03 -8.63 2.30
CA GLU A 49 -14.43 -8.46 2.70
C GLU A 49 -15.39 -9.30 1.86
N GLU A 50 -15.13 -9.44 0.56
CA GLU A 50 -15.90 -10.32 -0.32
C GLU A 50 -15.68 -11.80 -0.02
N GLN A 51 -14.44 -12.22 0.24
CA GLN A 51 -14.11 -13.61 0.60
C GLN A 51 -14.62 -14.00 1.98
N ASN A 52 -14.74 -13.04 2.90
CA ASN A 52 -15.25 -13.28 4.26
C ASN A 52 -16.78 -13.19 4.33
N LYS A 53 -17.49 -12.98 3.21
CA LYS A 53 -18.95 -13.16 3.23
C LYS A 53 -19.25 -14.63 3.53
N PRO A 54 -19.94 -14.93 4.65
CA PRO A 54 -20.37 -16.29 4.89
C PRO A 54 -21.25 -16.71 3.72
N SER A 55 -20.88 -17.82 3.07
CA SER A 55 -21.81 -18.50 2.17
C SER A 55 -23.09 -18.72 2.97
N LYS A 56 -24.20 -18.14 2.48
CA LYS A 56 -25.49 -18.36 3.11
C LYS A 56 -25.69 -19.88 3.16
N PRO A 57 -25.88 -20.48 4.35
CA PRO A 57 -26.26 -21.88 4.41
C PRO A 57 -27.58 -22.01 3.64
N MET A 58 -27.59 -22.89 2.64
CA MET A 58 -28.81 -23.34 1.97
C MET A 58 -29.66 -24.17 2.92
#